data_AF-A0A2G9UGJ9-F1
#
_entry.id   AF-A0A2G9UGJ9-F1
#
_cell.length_a   1.000
_cell.length_b   1.000
_cell.length_c   1.000
_cell.angle_alpha   90.00
_cell.angle_beta   90.00
_cell.angle_gamma   90.00
#
_symmetry.space_group_name_H-M   'P 1'
#
loop_
_entity.id
_entity.type
_entity.pdbx_description
1 polymer ?
#
loop_
_entity_poly.entity_id
_entity_poly.type
_entity_poly.pdbx_seq_one_letter_code
_entity_poly.pdbx_strand_id
1 'polypeptide(L)'
;MTRTKSGSAASQRIQCVKRLANVNQLFVNSTHVTYYVLSEYYYLRACAHKRSGTSEYSIMWPVLAVFLLMRPSCIAFKRVNVSISSGTLTGYQTLASSGKAVNVFKRVPYAAPPVGELRFQKPQPVKKWDGVQNATGG
;
A
#
# COMPACT_ATOMS: atom_id res chain seq x y z
N MET A 1 42.44 -7.99 39.79
CA MET A 1 42.70 -8.61 38.47
C MET A 1 41.56 -9.56 38.14
N THR A 2 40.49 -9.07 37.49
CA THR A 2 39.35 -9.91 37.08
C THR A 2 39.49 -10.30 35.62
N ARG A 3 39.54 -11.61 35.39
CA ARG A 3 39.65 -12.31 34.11
C ARG A 3 38.37 -12.10 33.29
N THR A 4 38.43 -11.30 32.23
CA THR A 4 37.30 -11.13 31.31
C THR A 4 37.22 -12.35 30.38
N LYS A 5 36.12 -13.10 30.48
CA LYS A 5 35.79 -14.20 29.56
C LYS A 5 35.56 -13.64 28.16
N SER A 6 36.34 -14.10 27.19
CA SER A 6 36.14 -13.89 25.76
C SER A 6 34.91 -14.66 25.27
N GLY A 7 33.73 -14.04 25.32
CA GLY A 7 32.55 -14.48 24.58
C GLY A 7 32.48 -13.73 23.25
N SER A 8 32.95 -14.36 22.18
CA SER A 8 33.02 -13.79 20.83
C SER A 8 31.65 -13.26 20.35
N ALA A 9 31.62 -11.98 19.99
CA ALA A 9 30.48 -11.28 19.37
C ALA A 9 30.00 -11.93 18.05
N ALA A 10 30.74 -12.89 17.50
CA ALA A 10 30.30 -13.70 16.36
C ALA A 10 29.16 -14.67 16.74
N SER A 11 29.11 -15.14 18.00
CA SER A 11 28.10 -16.10 18.47
C SER A 11 26.70 -15.48 18.58
N GLN A 12 26.61 -14.18 18.86
CA GLN A 12 25.33 -13.47 18.93
C GLN A 12 24.77 -13.09 17.55
N ARG A 13 25.61 -13.04 16.50
CA ARG A 13 25.17 -12.73 15.12
C ARG A 13 24.41 -13.89 14.47
N ILE A 14 24.83 -15.14 14.70
CA ILE A 14 24.18 -16.31 14.09
C ILE A 14 22.80 -16.56 14.72
N GLN A 15 22.63 -16.24 16.01
CA GLN A 15 21.38 -16.44 16.72
C GLN A 15 20.30 -15.42 16.33
N CYS A 16 20.69 -14.24 15.85
CA CYS A 16 19.75 -13.19 15.40
C CYS A 16 19.17 -13.48 14.00
N VAL A 17 19.97 -14.03 13.07
CA VAL A 17 19.52 -14.35 11.70
C VAL A 17 18.47 -15.46 11.67
N LYS A 18 18.50 -16.40 12.64
CA LYS A 18 17.52 -17.49 12.74
C LYS A 18 16.11 -17.05 13.18
N ARG A 19 15.87 -15.78 13.51
CA ARG A 19 14.52 -15.26 13.84
C ARG A 19 13.80 -14.60 12.66
N LEU A 20 14.49 -14.36 11.54
CA LEU A 20 13.92 -13.67 10.36
C LEU A 20 13.33 -14.61 9.30
N ALA A 21 13.37 -15.93 9.51
CA ALA A 21 12.80 -16.90 8.58
C ALA A 21 11.33 -17.27 8.87
N ASN A 22 10.67 -16.60 9.82
CA ASN A 22 9.26 -16.84 10.15
C ASN A 22 8.42 -15.56 10.05
N VAL A 23 8.43 -14.95 8.87
CA VAL A 23 7.35 -14.04 8.43
C VAL A 23 7.04 -14.40 6.98
N ASN A 24 6.63 -15.65 6.80
CA ASN A 24 6.08 -16.13 5.55
C ASN A 24 4.56 -16.18 5.74
N GLN A 25 3.92 -15.00 5.72
CA GLN A 25 2.49 -14.75 5.58
C GLN A 25 2.27 -13.25 5.75
N LEU A 26 2.02 -12.54 4.65
CA LEU A 26 1.02 -11.47 4.49
C LEU A 26 1.22 -10.86 3.09
N PHE A 27 0.67 -11.58 2.11
CA PHE A 27 0.51 -11.15 0.73
C PHE A 27 -0.71 -10.22 0.64
N VAL A 28 -0.63 -8.96 1.10
CA VAL A 28 -1.62 -7.92 0.74
C VAL A 28 -0.95 -6.54 0.74
N ASN A 29 -0.90 -5.91 -0.45
CA ASN A 29 -0.47 -4.53 -0.75
C ASN A 29 1.05 -4.27 -0.86
N SER A 30 1.59 -4.60 -2.03
CA SER A 30 3.01 -4.58 -2.40
C SER A 30 3.70 -3.20 -2.51
N THR A 31 3.03 -2.08 -2.23
CA THR A 31 3.68 -0.75 -2.25
C THR A 31 4.01 -0.24 -0.86
N HIS A 32 3.18 -0.48 0.15
CA HIS A 32 3.53 -0.11 1.52
C HIS A 32 4.77 -0.91 2.00
N VAL A 33 4.85 -2.20 1.66
CA VAL A 33 6.00 -3.01 2.07
C VAL A 33 7.30 -2.55 1.40
N THR A 34 7.27 -2.10 0.14
CA THR A 34 8.48 -1.63 -0.56
C THR A 34 8.94 -0.26 -0.05
N TYR A 35 8.02 0.67 0.27
CA TYR A 35 8.39 1.96 0.87
C TYR A 35 9.04 1.80 2.25
N TYR A 36 8.54 0.89 3.09
CA TYR A 36 9.13 0.63 4.41
C TYR A 36 10.49 -0.10 4.30
N VAL A 37 10.60 -1.11 3.43
CA VAL A 37 11.87 -1.84 3.20
C VAL A 37 12.95 -0.94 2.58
N LEU A 38 12.57 -0.01 1.69
CA LEU A 38 13.51 0.99 1.16
C LEU A 38 13.88 2.02 2.23
N SER A 39 12.94 2.51 3.04
CA SER A 39 13.21 3.46 4.13
C SER A 39 14.22 2.90 5.14
N GLU A 40 14.06 1.64 5.58
CA GLU A 40 15.03 0.99 6.49
C GLU A 40 16.40 0.80 5.83
N TYR A 41 16.45 0.44 4.54
CA TYR A 41 17.71 0.31 3.79
C TYR A 41 18.46 1.65 3.67
N TYR A 42 17.76 2.76 3.41
CA TYR A 42 18.36 4.09 3.36
C TYR A 42 18.87 4.58 4.72
N TYR A 43 18.14 4.28 5.80
CA TYR A 43 18.55 4.66 7.16
C TYR A 43 19.82 3.92 7.61
N LEU A 44 19.92 2.62 7.32
CA LEU A 44 21.11 1.81 7.61
C LEU A 44 22.33 2.26 6.78
N ARG A 45 22.13 2.72 5.54
CA ARG A 45 23.20 3.27 4.70
C ARG A 45 23.70 4.63 5.18
N ALA A 46 22.81 5.47 5.73
CA ALA A 46 23.18 6.76 6.34
C ALA A 46 24.09 6.57 7.56
N CYS A 47 23.91 5.49 8.34
CA CYS A 47 24.81 5.17 9.46
C CYS A 47 26.20 4.72 9.01
N ALA A 48 26.35 4.16 7.80
CA ALA A 48 27.63 3.71 7.26
C ALA A 48 28.51 4.85 6.71
N HIS A 49 27.94 6.03 6.42
CA HIS A 49 28.65 7.16 5.81
C HIS A 49 29.37 8.06 6.84
N LYS A 50 29.15 7.87 8.14
CA LYS A 50 29.74 8.75 9.19
C LYS A 50 31.22 8.43 9.48
N ARG A 51 32.02 8.19 8.44
CA ARG A 51 33.47 7.98 8.56
C ARG A 51 34.28 8.44 7.34
N SER A 52 33.81 9.42 6.58
CA SER A 52 34.62 10.10 5.56
C SER A 52 34.07 11.49 5.27
N GLY A 53 34.81 12.52 5.68
CA GLY A 53 34.48 13.92 5.41
C GLY A 53 34.84 14.31 3.98
N THR A 54 33.92 14.08 3.05
CA THR A 54 33.94 14.69 1.72
C THR A 54 32.53 15.13 1.34
N SER A 55 32.48 16.27 0.67
CA SER A 55 31.30 17.05 0.28
C SER A 55 30.05 16.26 -0.09
N GLU A 56 28.94 16.64 0.56
CA GLU A 56 27.64 15.96 0.55
C GLU A 56 26.88 16.01 -0.80
N TYR A 57 27.36 16.77 -1.79
CA TYR A 57 26.69 16.96 -3.09
C TYR A 57 26.98 15.87 -4.14
N SER A 58 28.04 15.08 -3.98
CA SER A 58 28.45 14.09 -4.98
C SER A 58 27.54 12.86 -5.04
N ILE A 59 26.88 12.52 -3.92
CA ILE A 59 26.00 11.34 -3.81
C ILE A 59 24.53 11.70 -4.13
N MET A 60 24.15 12.98 -4.08
CA MET A 60 22.78 13.41 -4.33
C MET A 60 22.39 13.34 -5.81
N TRP A 61 23.33 13.66 -6.71
CA TRP A 61 23.08 13.64 -8.15
C TRP A 61 22.70 12.26 -8.73
N PRO A 62 23.39 11.15 -8.40
CA PRO A 62 22.99 9.84 -8.92
C PRO A 62 21.66 9.35 -8.35
N VAL A 63 21.31 9.71 -7.10
CA VAL A 63 19.99 9.35 -6.52
C VAL A 63 18.88 10.13 -7.22
N LEU A 64 19.07 11.43 -7.46
CA LEU A 64 18.12 12.26 -8.20
C LEU A 64 17.97 11.77 -9.65
N ALA A 65 19.08 11.42 -10.32
CA ALA A 65 19.08 10.88 -11.67
C ALA A 65 18.37 9.51 -11.75
N VAL A 66 18.58 8.62 -10.77
CA VAL A 66 17.86 7.34 -10.69
C VAL A 66 16.37 7.56 -10.43
N PHE A 67 15.99 8.51 -9.57
CA PHE A 67 14.59 8.84 -9.32
C PHE A 67 13.90 9.49 -10.54
N LEU A 68 14.65 10.24 -11.36
CA LEU A 68 14.18 10.85 -12.61
C LEU A 68 14.10 9.85 -13.77
N LEU A 69 14.97 8.83 -13.80
CA LEU A 69 14.95 7.74 -14.79
C LEU A 69 13.96 6.62 -14.42
N MET A 70 13.67 6.44 -13.14
CA MET A 70 12.65 5.52 -12.63
C MET A 70 11.28 6.18 -12.79
N ARG A 71 10.67 6.03 -13.97
CA ARG A 71 9.31 6.52 -14.22
C ARG A 71 8.40 6.03 -13.09
N PRO A 72 7.70 6.91 -12.36
CA PRO A 72 6.68 6.45 -11.44
C PRO A 72 5.69 5.67 -12.30
N SER A 73 5.61 4.35 -12.07
CA SER A 73 4.63 3.53 -12.74
C SER A 73 3.29 4.06 -12.27
N CYS A 74 2.62 4.82 -13.13
CA CYS A 74 1.24 5.23 -12.88
C CYS A 74 0.46 3.94 -12.69
N ILE A 75 0.12 3.60 -11.45
CA ILE A 75 -0.77 2.48 -11.17
C ILE A 75 -2.15 2.95 -11.64
N ALA A 76 -2.45 2.67 -12.91
CA ALA A 76 -3.76 2.89 -13.48
C ALA A 76 -4.67 1.78 -12.98
N PHE A 77 -5.52 2.11 -12.01
CA PHE A 77 -6.55 1.19 -11.56
C PHE A 77 -7.49 0.90 -12.74
N LYS A 78 -7.65 -0.37 -13.14
CA LYS A 78 -8.52 -0.72 -14.27
C LYS A 78 -9.97 -0.39 -13.91
N ARG A 79 -10.49 0.66 -14.55
CA ARG A 79 -11.87 1.16 -14.39
C ARG A 79 -12.84 0.24 -15.13
N VAL A 80 -13.94 -0.09 -14.47
CA VAL A 80 -15.01 -0.92 -15.03
C VAL A 80 -16.31 -0.14 -14.96
N ASN A 81 -17.02 -0.03 -16.08
CA ASN A 81 -18.30 0.67 -16.16
C ASN A 81 -19.44 -0.34 -16.37
N VAL A 82 -20.52 -0.23 -15.60
CA VAL A 82 -21.67 -1.14 -15.66
C VAL A 82 -22.98 -0.35 -15.60
N SER A 83 -23.93 -0.68 -16.48
CA SER A 83 -25.27 -0.10 -16.49
C SER A 83 -26.25 -0.93 -15.66
N ILE A 84 -27.03 -0.26 -14.81
CA ILE A 84 -28.08 -0.84 -13.95
C ILE A 84 -29.39 -0.07 -14.21
N SER A 85 -30.54 -0.62 -13.80
CA SER A 85 -31.86 0.02 -13.91
C SER A 85 -31.96 1.44 -13.33
N SER A 86 -31.14 1.75 -12.32
CA SER A 86 -31.12 3.05 -11.64
C SER A 86 -30.12 4.05 -12.23
N GLY A 87 -29.16 3.60 -13.04
CA GLY A 87 -28.10 4.44 -13.61
C GLY A 87 -26.81 3.68 -13.92
N THR A 88 -25.77 4.41 -14.30
CA THR A 88 -24.46 3.84 -14.67
C THR A 88 -23.48 3.93 -13.51
N LEU A 89 -22.71 2.87 -13.25
CA LEU A 89 -21.74 2.77 -12.16
C LEU A 89 -20.32 2.58 -12.69
N THR A 90 -19.37 3.35 -12.14
CA THR A 90 -17.94 3.11 -12.33
C THR A 90 -17.33 2.49 -11.08
N GLY A 91 -16.78 1.28 -11.23
CA GLY A 91 -16.01 0.57 -10.23
C GLY A 91 -14.62 0.21 -10.73
N TYR A 92 -14.04 -0.81 -10.12
CA TYR A 92 -12.65 -1.15 -10.34
C TYR A 92 -12.37 -2.65 -10.25
N GLN A 93 -11.33 -3.14 -10.93
CA GLN A 93 -10.95 -4.55 -10.91
C GLN A 93 -9.74 -4.82 -9.99
N THR A 94 -9.90 -5.70 -9.01
CA THR A 94 -8.83 -6.14 -8.11
C THR A 94 -8.63 -7.65 -8.19
N LEU A 95 -7.53 -8.15 -7.64
CA LEU A 95 -7.31 -9.59 -7.48
C LEU A 95 -7.87 -10.05 -6.14
N ALA A 96 -8.64 -11.14 -6.16
CA ALA A 96 -9.04 -11.86 -4.96
C ALA A 96 -7.84 -12.62 -4.38
N SER A 97 -7.95 -13.06 -3.12
CA SER A 97 -6.91 -13.87 -2.47
C SER A 97 -6.60 -15.17 -3.22
N SER A 98 -7.54 -15.67 -4.04
CA SER A 98 -7.36 -16.82 -4.93
C SER A 98 -6.62 -16.50 -6.24
N GLY A 99 -6.16 -15.27 -6.46
CA GLY A 99 -5.48 -14.83 -7.69
C GLY A 99 -6.42 -14.52 -8.86
N LYS A 100 -7.74 -14.65 -8.69
CA LYS A 100 -8.74 -14.32 -9.74
C LYS A 100 -9.07 -12.83 -9.75
N ALA A 101 -9.24 -12.26 -10.95
CA ALA A 101 -9.70 -10.89 -11.10
C ALA A 101 -11.19 -10.78 -10.75
N VAL A 102 -11.53 -9.83 -9.89
CA VAL A 102 -12.89 -9.53 -9.42
C VAL A 102 -13.21 -8.04 -9.59
N ASN A 103 -14.44 -7.74 -9.98
CA ASN A 103 -14.91 -6.37 -10.13
C ASN A 103 -15.57 -5.93 -8.81
N VAL A 104 -15.15 -4.77 -8.31
CA VAL A 104 -15.58 -4.22 -7.02
C VAL A 104 -16.31 -2.90 -7.25
N PHE A 105 -17.51 -2.82 -6.68
CA PHE A 105 -18.36 -1.63 -6.65
C PHE A 105 -18.74 -1.37 -5.19
N LYS A 106 -18.33 -0.22 -4.66
CA LYS A 106 -18.59 0.21 -3.28
C LYS A 106 -19.58 1.37 -3.28
N ARG A 107 -20.30 1.55 -2.16
CA ARG A 107 -21.20 2.70 -1.92
C ARG A 107 -22.33 2.81 -2.97
N VAL A 108 -22.80 1.69 -3.50
CA VAL A 108 -23.95 1.66 -4.42
C VAL A 108 -25.24 1.89 -3.62
N PRO A 109 -26.01 2.96 -3.90
CA PRO A 109 -27.23 3.24 -3.16
C PRO A 109 -28.32 2.24 -3.55
N TYR A 110 -28.87 1.53 -2.57
CA TYR A 110 -29.94 0.54 -2.76
C TYR A 110 -31.32 1.08 -2.40
N ALA A 111 -31.40 2.11 -1.55
CA ALA A 111 -32.62 2.74 -1.10
C ALA A 111 -32.41 4.24 -0.89
N ALA A 112 -33.51 4.99 -0.82
CA ALA A 112 -33.47 6.38 -0.42
C ALA A 112 -32.91 6.51 1.01
N PRO A 113 -32.07 7.53 1.30
CA PRO A 113 -31.52 7.74 2.64
C PRO A 113 -32.65 7.90 3.67
N PRO A 114 -32.62 7.18 4.81
CA PRO A 114 -33.67 7.24 5.82
C PRO A 114 -33.49 8.46 6.74
N VAL A 115 -33.50 9.66 6.15
CA VAL A 115 -33.34 10.95 6.84
C VAL A 115 -34.67 11.69 6.93
N GLY A 116 -34.84 12.50 7.98
CA GLY A 116 -36.09 13.23 8.23
C GLY A 116 -37.27 12.29 8.53
N GLU A 117 -38.38 12.51 7.83
CA GLU A 117 -39.63 11.74 7.98
C GLU A 117 -39.47 10.24 7.63
N LEU A 118 -38.44 9.88 6.85
CA LEU A 118 -38.17 8.52 6.40
C LEU A 118 -37.51 7.62 7.46
N ARG A 119 -37.05 8.17 8.60
CA ARG A 119 -36.23 7.43 9.59
C ARG A 119 -36.91 6.17 10.15
N PHE A 120 -38.23 6.20 10.33
CA PHE A 120 -39.01 5.09 10.89
C PHE A 120 -39.96 4.46 9.86
N GLN A 121 -39.79 4.81 8.58
CA GLN A 121 -40.59 4.27 7.50
C GLN A 121 -39.89 3.10 6.81
N LYS A 122 -40.65 2.35 6.01
CA LYS A 122 -40.07 1.32 5.15
C LYS A 122 -39.09 1.95 4.15
N PRO A 123 -38.00 1.25 3.76
CA PRO A 123 -37.06 1.74 2.77
C PRO A 123 -37.78 2.08 1.47
N GLN A 124 -37.61 3.31 1.00
CA GLN A 124 -38.14 3.75 -0.29
C GLN A 124 -37.12 3.48 -1.41
N PRO A 125 -37.57 3.21 -2.65
CA PRO A 125 -36.66 2.98 -3.77
C PRO A 125 -35.78 4.20 -4.04
N VAL A 126 -34.56 3.96 -4.51
CA VAL A 126 -33.62 5.04 -4.85
C VAL A 126 -34.09 5.81 -6.08
N LYS A 127 -33.93 7.14 -6.07
CA LYS A 127 -34.13 7.96 -7.26
C LYS A 127 -33.04 7.64 -8.29
N LYS A 128 -33.42 7.53 -9.56
CA LYS A 128 -32.45 7.39 -10.66
C LYS A 128 -31.54 8.61 -10.70
N TRP A 129 -30.27 8.40 -11.01
CA TRP A 129 -29.28 9.45 -11.19
C TRP A 129 -28.85 9.55 -12.64
N ASP A 130 -28.52 10.76 -13.06
CA ASP A 130 -28.01 11.04 -14.40
C ASP A 130 -26.48 10.91 -14.42
N GLY A 131 -25.96 10.32 -15.49
CA GLY A 131 -24.52 10.12 -15.68
C GLY A 131 -23.95 8.90 -14.96
N VAL A 132 -22.67 9.00 -14.56
CA VAL A 132 -21.87 7.88 -14.06
C VAL A 132 -21.53 8.07 -12.59
N GLN A 133 -22.10 7.23 -11.73
CA GLN A 133 -21.86 7.26 -10.29
C GLN A 133 -20.52 6.57 -9.97
N ASN A 134 -19.67 7.24 -9.19
CA ASN A 134 -18.40 6.68 -8.76
C ASN A 134 -18.60 5.71 -7.57
N ALA A 135 -18.33 4.43 -7.82
CA ALA A 135 -18.42 3.34 -6.86
C ALA A 135 -17.03 2.80 -6.45
N THR A 136 -16.00 3.65 -6.43
CA THR A 136 -14.61 3.24 -6.10
C THR A 136 -14.31 3.27 -4.60
N GLY A 137 -15.07 4.02 -3.80
CA GLY A 137 -14.86 4.15 -2.35
C GLY A 137 -13.57 4.90 -2.01
N GLY A 138 -13.71 6.18 -1.60
CA GLY A 138 -12.60 7.05 -1.22
C GLY A 138 -11.90 6.67 0.07
#